data_AF-A0A2S8VSI8-F1
#
_entry.id   AF-A0A2S8VSI8-F1
#
_cell.length_a   1.000
_cell.length_b   1.000
_cell.length_c   1.000
_cell.angle_alpha   90.00
_cell.angle_beta   90.00
_cell.angle_gamma   90.00
#
_symmetry.space_group_name_H-M   'P 1'
#
loop_
_entity.id
_entity.type
_entity.pdbx_description
1 polymer ?
#
loop_
_entity_poly.entity_id
_entity_poly.type
_entity_poly.pdbx_seq_one_letter_code
_entity_poly.pdbx_strand_id
1 'polypeptide(L)'
;RDPNFKGRFDFAQIRQLSALGPSQIEVIGYNRQLENYHRSYDRYFKLLTEWNFTESRLAELVFIARNDGSAPASSFRAYITLPPGMQALNDADDIGDLPKAPCPPREPQAFGLSSGAYGATASAFPLASLMGPGGMVRPDALDDYPHVDAAAGIIELRRPKLPQHNPFVFEPAYVLIDSSFDGKGGALDVRLTAEELATPLTFKLPFRVNIQPEN
;
A
#
# COMPACT_ATOMS: atom_id res chain seq x y z
N ARG A 1 47.37 -55.54 7.03
CA ARG A 1 48.18 -54.38 7.50
C ARG A 1 49.20 -54.11 6.41
N ASP A 2 48.92 -53.09 5.59
CA ASP A 2 49.78 -52.66 4.49
C ASP A 2 50.86 -51.70 5.05
N PRO A 3 52.17 -51.98 4.91
CA PRO A 3 53.22 -51.25 5.63
C PRO A 3 53.62 -49.90 4.99
N ASN A 4 52.91 -49.42 3.95
CA ASN A 4 53.37 -48.29 3.14
C ASN A 4 52.55 -46.99 3.25
N PHE A 5 51.72 -46.81 4.27
CA PHE A 5 51.07 -45.50 4.48
C PHE A 5 51.92 -44.57 5.35
N LYS A 6 52.99 -44.00 4.77
CA LYS A 6 53.68 -42.82 5.32
C LYS A 6 52.99 -41.56 4.81
N GLY A 7 51.93 -41.15 5.50
CA GLY A 7 51.31 -39.84 5.28
C GLY A 7 52.26 -38.73 5.73
N ARG A 8 53.09 -38.23 4.80
CA ARG A 8 53.75 -36.93 4.96
C ARG A 8 52.79 -35.90 4.36
N PHE A 9 52.02 -35.24 5.21
CA PHE A 9 51.36 -34.00 4.81
C PHE A 9 52.46 -32.95 4.61
N ASP A 10 52.67 -32.56 3.36
CA ASP A 10 53.62 -31.53 2.99
C ASP A 10 53.05 -30.16 3.40
N PHE A 11 53.72 -29.46 4.33
CA PHE A 11 53.31 -28.13 4.79
C PHE A 11 53.27 -27.10 3.66
N ALA A 12 53.95 -27.34 2.53
CA ALA A 12 53.85 -26.51 1.33
C ALA A 12 52.47 -26.62 0.65
N GLN A 13 51.84 -27.80 0.67
CA GLN A 13 50.49 -28.00 0.12
C GLN A 13 49.42 -27.32 0.98
N ILE A 14 49.61 -27.25 2.31
CA ILE A 14 48.70 -26.54 3.22
C ILE A 14 48.72 -25.02 2.95
N ARG A 15 49.88 -24.43 2.64
CA ARG A 15 49.98 -23.00 2.24
C ARG A 15 49.36 -22.71 0.87
N GLN A 16 49.45 -23.63 -0.08
CA GLN A 16 48.80 -23.48 -1.38
C GLN A 16 47.27 -23.53 -1.27
N LEU A 17 46.72 -24.30 -0.33
CA LEU A 17 45.28 -24.29 -0.02
C LEU A 17 44.82 -22.98 0.65
N SER A 18 45.71 -22.30 1.40
CA SER A 18 45.42 -20.99 1.99
C SER A 18 45.34 -19.85 0.95
N ALA A 19 46.01 -20.03 -0.20
CA ALA A 19 46.05 -19.06 -1.29
C ALA A 19 44.82 -19.11 -2.22
N LEU A 20 43.90 -20.05 -2.00
CA LEU A 20 42.66 -20.21 -2.77
C LEU A 20 41.46 -19.48 -2.13
N GLY A 21 41.62 -18.92 -0.92
CA GLY A 21 40.58 -18.17 -0.22
C GLY A 21 40.46 -16.72 -0.70
N PRO A 22 39.34 -16.05 -0.40
CA PRO A 22 39.18 -14.63 -0.67
C PRO A 22 40.26 -13.81 0.04
N SER A 23 40.73 -12.75 -0.61
CA SER A 23 41.76 -11.88 -0.04
C SER A 23 41.26 -11.21 1.24
N GLN A 24 42.18 -10.87 2.15
CA GLN A 24 41.82 -10.17 3.39
C GLN A 24 41.09 -8.84 3.12
N ILE A 25 41.41 -8.16 2.03
CA ILE A 25 40.75 -6.93 1.60
C ILE A 25 39.31 -7.20 1.15
N GLU A 26 39.07 -8.28 0.39
CA GLU A 26 37.72 -8.69 -0.01
C GLU A 26 36.87 -9.10 1.19
N VAL A 27 37.44 -9.82 2.16
CA VAL A 27 36.75 -10.19 3.40
C VAL A 27 36.37 -8.96 4.23
N ILE A 28 37.29 -8.00 4.40
CA ILE A 28 36.99 -6.74 5.11
C ILE A 28 35.91 -5.93 4.36
N GLY A 29 36.00 -5.88 3.03
CA GLY A 29 35.01 -5.23 2.18
C GLY A 29 33.62 -5.87 2.30
N TYR A 30 33.56 -7.21 2.24
CA TYR A 30 32.33 -7.97 2.41
C TYR A 30 31.72 -7.75 3.80
N ASN A 31 32.51 -7.83 4.87
CA ASN A 31 32.01 -7.61 6.23
C ASN A 31 31.40 -6.21 6.39
N ARG A 32 32.03 -5.18 5.81
CA ARG A 32 31.45 -3.82 5.80
C ARG A 32 30.14 -3.76 5.01
N GLN A 33 30.07 -4.42 3.85
CA GLN A 33 28.83 -4.48 3.06
C GLN A 33 27.73 -5.22 3.81
N LEU A 34 28.09 -6.28 4.54
CA LEU A 34 27.18 -7.05 5.38
C LEU A 34 26.64 -6.21 6.54
N GLU A 35 27.49 -5.46 7.24
CA GLU A 35 27.04 -4.51 8.27
C GLU A 35 26.08 -3.45 7.71
N ASN A 36 26.36 -2.91 6.53
CA ASN A 36 25.48 -1.96 5.86
C ASN A 36 24.14 -2.61 5.48
N TYR A 37 24.18 -3.83 4.94
CA TYR A 37 23.01 -4.62 4.63
C TYR A 37 22.11 -4.83 5.85
N HIS A 38 22.69 -5.24 6.99
CA HIS A 38 21.92 -5.40 8.23
C HIS A 38 21.26 -4.09 8.69
N ARG A 39 21.98 -2.96 8.66
CA ARG A 39 21.38 -1.65 9.00
C ARG A 39 20.27 -1.25 8.04
N SER A 40 20.46 -1.49 6.75
CA SER A 40 19.43 -1.25 5.73
C SER A 40 18.22 -2.17 5.93
N TYR A 41 18.44 -3.40 6.36
CA TYR A 41 17.39 -4.37 6.65
C TYR A 41 16.58 -3.96 7.90
N ASP A 42 17.25 -3.53 8.97
CA ASP A 42 16.56 -3.00 10.16
C ASP A 42 15.69 -1.79 9.81
N ARG A 43 16.19 -0.89 8.96
CA ARG A 43 15.41 0.23 8.45
C ARG A 43 14.22 -0.24 7.61
N TYR A 44 14.44 -1.19 6.70
CA TYR A 44 13.38 -1.78 5.88
C TYR A 44 12.27 -2.37 6.75
N PHE A 45 12.61 -3.14 7.79
CA PHE A 45 11.61 -3.75 8.67
C PHE A 45 10.75 -2.71 9.40
N LYS A 46 11.35 -1.60 9.84
CA LYS A 46 10.59 -0.48 10.44
C LYS A 46 9.63 0.15 9.44
N LEU A 47 10.11 0.46 8.24
CA LEU A 47 9.27 1.04 7.19
C LEU A 47 8.15 0.09 6.79
N LEU A 48 8.43 -1.21 6.69
CA LEU A 48 7.42 -2.23 6.36
C LEU A 48 6.34 -2.29 7.45
N THR A 49 6.75 -2.23 8.71
CA THR A 49 5.82 -2.21 9.85
C THR A 49 4.92 -0.97 9.81
N GLU A 50 5.49 0.21 9.58
CA GLU A 50 4.75 1.47 9.44
C GLU A 50 3.79 1.46 8.25
N TRP A 51 4.23 0.91 7.12
CA TRP A 51 3.41 0.76 5.92
C TRP A 51 2.24 -0.21 6.18
N ASN A 52 2.49 -1.40 6.75
CA ASN A 52 1.44 -2.36 7.11
C ASN A 52 0.39 -1.74 8.05
N PHE A 53 0.84 -0.96 9.06
CA PHE A 53 -0.08 -0.24 9.94
C PHE A 53 -0.91 0.82 9.22
N THR A 54 -0.37 1.44 8.17
CA THR A 54 -1.08 2.45 7.39
C THR A 54 -2.07 1.81 6.44
N GLU A 55 -1.67 0.75 5.75
CA GLU A 55 -2.53 -0.07 4.91
C GLU A 55 -3.72 -0.65 5.70
N SER A 56 -3.48 -1.21 6.89
CA SER A 56 -4.56 -1.77 7.73
C SER A 56 -5.57 -0.73 8.21
N ARG A 57 -5.26 0.55 8.08
CA ARG A 57 -6.11 1.69 8.47
C ARG A 57 -6.76 2.37 7.27
N LEU A 58 -6.43 1.93 6.06
CA LEU A 58 -7.10 2.37 4.84
C LEU A 58 -8.49 1.74 4.77
N ALA A 59 -9.49 2.57 4.58
CA ALA A 59 -10.87 2.13 4.38
C ALA A 59 -11.43 2.71 3.10
N GLU A 60 -12.21 1.90 2.41
CA GLU A 60 -12.99 2.28 1.24
C GLU A 60 -14.41 2.64 1.65
N LEU A 61 -14.85 3.86 1.31
CA LEU A 61 -16.21 4.33 1.55
C LEU A 61 -16.99 4.31 0.23
N VAL A 62 -17.93 3.36 0.13
CA VAL A 62 -18.86 3.26 -0.99
C VAL A 62 -20.17 3.97 -0.66
N PHE A 63 -20.56 4.92 -1.49
CA PHE A 63 -21.79 5.69 -1.30
C PHE A 63 -22.87 5.27 -2.29
N ILE A 64 -24.08 5.08 -1.77
CA ILE A 64 -25.26 4.73 -2.57
C ILE A 64 -26.33 5.77 -2.30
N ALA A 65 -26.71 6.53 -3.33
CA ALA A 65 -27.82 7.45 -3.27
C ALA A 65 -29.05 6.83 -3.93
N ARG A 66 -30.19 6.89 -3.25
CA ARG A 66 -31.47 6.41 -3.78
C ARG A 66 -32.54 7.46 -3.52
N ASN A 67 -33.26 7.83 -4.58
CA ASN A 67 -34.39 8.73 -4.49
C ASN A 67 -35.69 7.93 -4.35
N ASP A 68 -36.25 7.92 -3.15
CA ASP A 68 -37.56 7.30 -2.86
C ASP A 68 -38.73 8.30 -2.93
N GLY A 69 -38.49 9.50 -3.43
CA GLY A 69 -39.52 10.53 -3.64
C GLY A 69 -40.46 10.22 -4.81
N SER A 70 -41.34 11.18 -5.09
CA SER A 70 -42.36 11.10 -6.15
C SER A 70 -41.89 11.63 -7.52
N ALA A 71 -40.70 12.24 -7.59
CA ALA A 71 -40.11 12.80 -8.80
C ALA A 71 -38.58 12.67 -8.76
N PRO A 72 -37.89 12.70 -9.92
CA PRO A 72 -36.42 12.78 -9.98
C PRO A 72 -35.89 14.01 -9.21
N ALA A 73 -34.68 13.90 -8.66
CA ALA A 73 -34.01 15.02 -8.02
C ALA A 73 -32.93 15.59 -8.94
N SER A 74 -32.90 16.90 -9.07
CA SER A 74 -31.97 17.66 -9.91
C SER A 74 -30.91 18.32 -9.04
N SER A 75 -29.68 18.42 -9.57
CA SER A 75 -28.55 19.07 -8.88
C SER A 75 -28.28 18.48 -7.49
N PHE A 76 -28.35 17.14 -7.36
CA PHE A 76 -28.10 16.44 -6.12
C PHE A 76 -26.65 16.67 -5.66
N ARG A 77 -26.49 17.04 -4.40
CA ARG A 77 -25.19 17.08 -3.73
C ARG A 77 -25.29 16.50 -2.32
N ALA A 78 -24.25 15.77 -1.93
CA ALA A 78 -24.05 15.33 -0.56
C ALA A 78 -22.70 15.84 -0.07
N TYR A 79 -22.68 16.47 1.10
CA TYR A 79 -21.47 16.85 1.81
C TYR A 79 -21.34 15.94 3.02
N ILE A 80 -20.28 15.14 3.06
CA ILE A 80 -19.97 14.22 4.14
C ILE A 80 -18.76 14.78 4.87
N THR A 81 -18.96 15.27 6.08
CA THR A 81 -17.88 15.73 6.96
C THR A 81 -17.37 14.55 7.77
N LEU A 82 -16.08 14.27 7.64
CA LEU A 82 -15.40 13.24 8.40
C LEU A 82 -15.13 13.72 9.83
N PRO A 83 -15.25 12.85 10.84
CA PRO A 83 -14.89 13.18 12.21
C PRO A 83 -13.38 13.36 12.37
N PRO A 84 -12.92 14.04 13.45
CA PRO A 84 -11.51 14.10 13.79
C PRO A 84 -10.88 12.71 13.91
N GLY A 85 -9.70 12.54 13.33
CA GLY A 85 -9.02 11.24 13.26
C GLY A 85 -9.39 10.40 12.03
N MET A 86 -10.17 10.95 11.10
CA MET A 86 -10.28 10.42 9.74
C MET A 86 -9.69 11.42 8.76
N GLN A 87 -8.94 10.92 7.78
CA GLN A 87 -8.36 11.72 6.71
C GLN A 87 -8.82 11.18 5.37
N ALA A 88 -9.45 12.03 4.55
CA ALA A 88 -9.78 11.66 3.18
C ALA A 88 -8.54 11.72 2.28
N LEU A 89 -8.42 10.75 1.38
CA LEU A 89 -7.39 10.67 0.36
C LEU A 89 -7.99 11.01 -1.01
N ASN A 90 -7.17 11.54 -1.93
CA ASN A 90 -7.63 11.79 -3.29
C ASN A 90 -7.61 10.49 -4.11
N ASP A 91 -6.64 9.62 -3.82
CA ASP A 91 -6.48 8.31 -4.45
C ASP A 91 -6.02 7.26 -3.43
N ALA A 92 -6.26 5.98 -3.71
CA ALA A 92 -5.74 4.88 -2.90
C ALA A 92 -4.21 4.87 -2.86
N ASP A 93 -3.57 5.29 -3.95
CA ASP A 93 -2.11 5.33 -4.09
C ASP A 93 -1.44 6.41 -3.20
N ASP A 94 -2.22 7.31 -2.58
CA ASP A 94 -1.70 8.33 -1.67
C ASP A 94 -1.10 7.74 -0.37
N ILE A 95 -1.30 6.44 -0.08
CA ILE A 95 -0.67 5.75 1.07
C ILE A 95 0.82 5.44 0.87
N GLY A 96 1.34 5.63 -0.35
CA GLY A 96 2.74 5.42 -0.72
C GLY A 96 3.13 3.97 -1.02
N ASP A 97 4.28 3.80 -1.66
CA ASP A 97 4.77 2.51 -2.12
C ASP A 97 5.16 1.57 -0.97
N LEU A 98 4.87 0.27 -1.15
CA LEU A 98 5.41 -0.80 -0.32
C LEU A 98 6.95 -0.69 -0.24
N PRO A 99 7.55 -0.64 0.97
CA PRO A 99 8.99 -0.58 1.12
C PRO A 99 9.70 -1.73 0.38
N LYS A 100 10.84 -1.42 -0.24
CA LYS A 100 11.63 -2.41 -0.98
C LYS A 100 12.68 -3.05 -0.09
N ALA A 101 12.72 -4.38 -0.07
CA ALA A 101 13.75 -5.12 0.67
C ALA A 101 15.15 -4.78 0.12
N PRO A 102 16.16 -4.60 0.99
CA PRO A 102 17.53 -4.33 0.54
C PRO A 102 18.14 -5.57 -0.10
N CYS A 103 19.02 -5.37 -1.08
CA CYS A 103 19.74 -6.46 -1.72
C CYS A 103 20.89 -6.97 -0.83
N PRO A 104 21.03 -8.29 -0.62
CA PRO A 104 22.15 -8.85 0.13
C PRO A 104 23.49 -8.60 -0.60
N PRO A 105 24.60 -8.45 0.13
CA PRO A 105 25.91 -8.30 -0.48
C PRO A 105 26.35 -9.61 -1.14
N ARG A 106 27.16 -9.50 -2.20
CA ARG A 106 27.67 -10.67 -2.89
C ARG A 106 28.78 -11.32 -2.06
N GLU A 107 28.65 -12.62 -1.79
CA GLU A 107 29.67 -13.38 -1.08
C GLU A 107 31.01 -13.37 -1.83
N PRO A 108 32.14 -13.18 -1.14
CA PRO A 108 33.45 -13.19 -1.76
C PRO A 108 33.77 -14.62 -2.24
N GLN A 109 34.03 -14.77 -3.54
CA GLN A 109 34.27 -16.06 -4.16
C GLN A 109 35.74 -16.47 -4.02
N ALA A 110 36.00 -17.75 -3.76
CA ALA A 110 37.31 -18.36 -3.97
C ALA A 110 37.61 -18.39 -5.48
N PHE A 111 38.87 -18.11 -5.87
CA PHE A 111 39.30 -18.16 -7.28
C PHE A 111 38.94 -19.51 -7.91
N GLY A 112 37.98 -19.52 -8.85
CA GLY A 112 37.77 -20.67 -9.74
C GLY A 112 36.35 -21.17 -9.99
N LEU A 113 35.28 -20.56 -9.47
CA LEU A 113 33.92 -20.97 -9.82
C LEU A 113 33.05 -19.76 -10.14
N SER A 114 32.96 -19.44 -11.44
CA SER A 114 31.92 -18.59 -11.99
C SER A 114 30.57 -19.30 -11.90
N SER A 115 29.92 -19.27 -10.73
CA SER A 115 28.50 -19.57 -10.66
C SER A 115 27.75 -18.33 -11.15
N GLY A 116 27.04 -18.52 -12.25
CA GLY A 116 26.38 -17.49 -13.03
C GLY A 116 25.44 -16.59 -12.24
N ALA A 117 25.14 -15.48 -12.90
CA ALA A 117 24.13 -14.51 -12.53
C ALA A 117 22.87 -15.17 -11.93
N TYR A 118 22.76 -15.13 -10.60
CA TYR A 118 21.45 -14.96 -9.99
C TYR A 118 21.21 -13.45 -9.96
N GLY A 119 20.91 -12.91 -11.13
CA GLY A 119 20.05 -11.74 -11.18
C GLY A 119 18.81 -12.13 -10.39
N ALA A 120 18.54 -11.41 -9.31
CA ALA A 120 17.28 -11.52 -8.63
C ALA A 120 16.21 -11.22 -9.68
N THR A 121 15.58 -12.27 -10.19
CA THR A 121 14.26 -12.15 -10.78
C THR A 121 13.38 -11.71 -9.62
N ALA A 122 13.27 -10.40 -9.42
CA ALA A 122 12.11 -9.86 -8.78
C ALA A 122 10.95 -10.37 -9.62
N SER A 123 10.27 -11.39 -9.11
CA SER A 123 8.94 -11.74 -9.51
C SER A 123 8.09 -10.52 -9.20
N ALA A 124 8.07 -9.59 -10.16
CA ALA A 124 7.01 -8.62 -10.27
C ALA A 124 5.74 -9.46 -10.42
N PHE A 125 4.92 -9.52 -9.37
CA PHE A 125 3.52 -9.82 -9.56
C PHE A 125 3.01 -8.73 -10.52
N PRO A 126 2.59 -9.07 -11.75
CA PRO A 126 1.91 -8.08 -12.55
C PRO A 126 0.48 -8.06 -12.01
N LEU A 127 0.20 -7.18 -11.05
CA LEU A 127 -1.17 -6.66 -10.88
C LEU A 127 -1.44 -5.60 -11.97
N ALA A 128 -1.01 -5.91 -13.20
CA ALA A 128 -1.16 -5.09 -14.40
C ALA A 128 -1.93 -5.93 -15.42
N SER A 129 -3.16 -6.28 -15.07
CA SER A 129 -4.14 -6.87 -16.00
C SER A 129 -5.57 -6.49 -15.60
N LEU A 130 -5.79 -5.21 -15.30
CA LEU A 130 -7.14 -4.64 -15.32
C LEU A 130 -7.23 -3.24 -15.95
N MET A 131 -6.18 -2.76 -16.63
CA MET A 131 -6.30 -1.59 -17.50
C MET A 131 -6.83 -2.03 -18.88
N GLY A 132 -8.15 -1.96 -19.02
CA GLY A 132 -8.79 -1.88 -20.33
C GLY A 132 -8.36 -0.61 -21.07
N PRO A 133 -8.34 -0.63 -22.41
CA PRO A 133 -7.82 0.48 -23.20
C PRO A 133 -8.78 1.68 -23.13
N GLY A 134 -8.22 2.85 -22.84
CA GLY A 134 -8.71 4.18 -23.20
C GLY A 134 -10.22 4.30 -23.39
N GLY A 135 -10.96 4.31 -22.28
CA GLY A 135 -12.32 4.83 -22.27
C GLY A 135 -12.23 6.34 -22.49
N MET A 136 -12.82 6.84 -23.58
CA MET A 136 -13.13 8.27 -23.68
C MET A 136 -13.89 8.66 -22.41
N VAL A 137 -13.30 9.50 -21.55
CA VAL A 137 -13.98 10.05 -20.40
C VAL A 137 -15.20 10.81 -20.92
N ARG A 138 -16.38 10.23 -20.72
CA ARG A 138 -17.63 10.95 -20.93
C ARG A 138 -17.55 12.22 -20.07
N PRO A 139 -17.86 13.41 -20.60
CA PRO A 139 -17.91 14.64 -19.81
C PRO A 139 -18.77 14.50 -18.54
N ASP A 140 -19.80 13.63 -18.60
CA ASP A 140 -20.71 13.31 -17.49
C ASP A 140 -20.12 12.38 -16.41
N ALA A 141 -18.94 11.78 -16.65
CA ALA A 141 -18.30 10.84 -15.73
C ALA A 141 -17.55 11.54 -14.58
N LEU A 142 -17.22 12.83 -14.73
CA LEU A 142 -16.52 13.58 -13.67
C LEU A 142 -17.36 13.75 -12.41
N ASP A 143 -18.70 13.79 -12.54
CA ASP A 143 -19.59 13.96 -11.40
C ASP A 143 -19.79 12.66 -10.60
N ASP A 144 -19.41 11.51 -11.14
CA ASP A 144 -19.58 10.20 -10.47
C ASP A 144 -18.50 9.92 -9.42
N TYR A 145 -17.42 10.71 -9.43
CA TYR A 145 -16.32 10.64 -8.49
C TYR A 145 -16.57 11.56 -7.27
N PRO A 146 -16.34 11.05 -6.05
CA PRO A 146 -16.31 11.89 -4.87
C PRO A 146 -15.22 12.97 -4.98
N HIS A 147 -15.59 14.23 -4.78
CA HIS A 147 -14.61 15.31 -4.64
C HIS A 147 -14.15 15.41 -3.20
N VAL A 148 -12.85 15.31 -2.99
CA VAL A 148 -12.26 15.32 -1.65
C VAL A 148 -11.62 16.67 -1.35
N ASP A 149 -12.07 17.31 -0.28
CA ASP A 149 -11.34 18.40 0.37
C ASP A 149 -10.65 17.82 1.61
N ALA A 150 -9.41 17.37 1.41
CA ALA A 150 -8.61 16.75 2.47
C ALA A 150 -8.30 17.72 3.62
N ALA A 151 -8.23 19.03 3.36
CA ALA A 151 -7.93 20.03 4.38
C ALA A 151 -9.14 20.27 5.30
N ALA A 152 -10.35 20.26 4.73
CA ALA A 152 -11.59 20.39 5.50
C ALA A 152 -12.12 19.05 6.03
N GLY A 153 -11.61 17.92 5.55
CA GLY A 153 -12.14 16.59 5.87
C GLY A 153 -13.54 16.38 5.29
N ILE A 154 -13.81 16.92 4.10
CA ILE A 154 -15.12 16.88 3.46
C ILE A 154 -15.05 16.05 2.18
N ILE A 155 -16.00 15.14 2.02
CA ILE A 155 -16.24 14.40 0.78
C ILE A 155 -17.54 14.94 0.17
N GLU A 156 -17.46 15.48 -1.04
CA GLU A 156 -18.60 15.98 -1.80
C GLU A 156 -18.98 15.00 -2.92
N LEU A 157 -20.22 14.51 -2.89
CA LEU A 157 -20.81 13.72 -3.97
C LEU A 157 -21.70 14.63 -4.80
N ARG A 158 -21.63 14.53 -6.13
CA ARG A 158 -22.42 15.36 -7.05
C ARG A 158 -23.17 14.48 -8.03
N ARG A 159 -24.41 14.83 -8.35
CA ARG A 159 -25.08 14.21 -9.49
C ARG A 159 -26.04 15.20 -10.13
N PRO A 160 -25.95 15.44 -11.45
CA PRO A 160 -26.88 16.33 -12.12
C PRO A 160 -28.33 15.89 -11.96
N LYS A 161 -28.57 14.58 -11.98
CA LYS A 161 -29.89 14.00 -11.86
C LYS A 161 -29.87 12.66 -11.16
N LEU A 162 -30.64 12.54 -10.08
CA LEU A 162 -30.88 11.29 -9.37
C LEU A 162 -32.25 10.73 -9.78
N PRO A 163 -32.29 9.64 -10.58
CA PRO A 163 -33.54 9.05 -11.04
C PRO A 163 -34.37 8.51 -9.87
N GLN A 164 -35.68 8.55 -10.03
CA GLN A 164 -36.63 8.01 -9.06
C GLN A 164 -36.49 6.48 -8.99
N HIS A 165 -36.48 5.93 -7.78
CA HIS A 165 -36.46 4.49 -7.47
C HIS A 165 -35.29 3.68 -8.04
N ASN A 166 -34.29 4.34 -8.62
CA ASN A 166 -33.08 3.68 -9.10
C ASN A 166 -31.88 4.14 -8.27
N PRO A 167 -31.24 3.25 -7.49
CA PRO A 167 -30.06 3.60 -6.73
C PRO A 167 -28.91 3.91 -7.68
N PHE A 168 -28.15 4.94 -7.33
CA PHE A 168 -26.90 5.28 -7.97
C PHE A 168 -25.75 4.99 -6.99
N VAL A 169 -24.75 4.27 -7.47
CA VAL A 169 -23.53 3.95 -6.72
C VAL A 169 -22.44 4.88 -7.22
N PHE A 170 -21.84 5.63 -6.30
CA PHE A 170 -20.69 6.47 -6.59
C PHE A 170 -19.41 5.64 -6.61
N GLU A 171 -18.38 6.16 -7.28
CA GLU A 171 -17.04 5.65 -7.11
C GLU A 171 -16.61 5.78 -5.63
N PRO A 172 -15.77 4.87 -5.12
CA PRO A 172 -15.38 4.88 -3.73
C PRO A 172 -14.52 6.09 -3.38
N ALA A 173 -14.63 6.54 -2.12
CA ALA A 173 -13.65 7.44 -1.53
C ALA A 173 -12.76 6.68 -0.55
N TYR A 174 -11.47 7.00 -0.53
CA TYR A 174 -10.53 6.37 0.38
C TYR A 174 -10.30 7.25 1.61
N VAL A 175 -10.28 6.63 2.79
CA VAL A 175 -10.02 7.32 4.05
C VAL A 175 -9.01 6.56 4.90
N LEU A 176 -8.10 7.29 5.52
CA LEU A 176 -7.27 6.75 6.60
C LEU A 176 -7.97 6.97 7.93
N ILE A 177 -8.10 5.90 8.70
CA ILE A 177 -8.76 5.90 10.00
C ILE A 177 -7.72 5.81 11.10
N ASP A 178 -7.72 6.74 12.05
CA ASP A 178 -6.86 6.67 13.22
C ASP A 178 -7.21 5.44 14.09
N SER A 179 -6.18 4.83 14.66
CA SER A 179 -6.24 3.81 15.72
C SER A 179 -7.18 4.15 16.88
N SER A 180 -7.46 5.44 17.13
CA SER A 180 -8.41 5.87 18.17
C SER A 180 -9.84 5.32 17.98
N PHE A 181 -10.20 4.95 16.74
CA PHE A 181 -11.48 4.35 16.39
C PHE A 181 -11.53 2.82 16.53
N ASP A 182 -10.41 2.14 16.82
CA ASP A 182 -10.40 0.69 16.91
C ASP A 182 -11.30 0.17 18.06
N GLY A 183 -12.13 -0.82 17.75
CA GLY A 183 -13.17 -1.34 18.64
C GLY A 183 -14.26 -0.31 19.00
N LYS A 184 -14.22 0.88 18.40
CA LYS A 184 -15.17 1.97 18.60
C LYS A 184 -15.89 2.30 17.30
N GLY A 185 -16.83 3.22 17.41
CA GLY A 185 -17.53 3.79 16.28
C GLY A 185 -17.46 5.30 16.30
N GLY A 186 -17.92 5.89 15.21
CA GLY A 186 -18.13 7.32 15.09
C GLY A 186 -19.43 7.60 14.36
N ALA A 187 -19.58 8.85 13.92
CA ALA A 187 -20.64 9.22 13.01
C ALA A 187 -20.10 10.18 11.96
N LEU A 188 -20.54 10.00 10.71
CA LEU A 188 -20.32 10.94 9.63
C LEU A 188 -21.44 11.98 9.65
N ASP A 189 -21.09 13.25 9.59
CA ASP A 189 -22.07 14.33 9.48
C ASP A 189 -22.39 14.52 7.99
N VAL A 190 -23.63 14.24 7.59
CA VAL A 190 -24.07 14.28 6.19
C VAL A 190 -25.06 15.40 6.00
N ARG A 191 -24.81 16.23 4.98
CA ARG A 191 -25.74 17.26 4.51
C ARG A 191 -26.07 17.02 3.04
N LEU A 192 -27.35 16.79 2.75
CA LEU A 192 -27.87 16.59 1.40
C LEU A 192 -28.58 17.85 0.91
N THR A 193 -28.39 18.18 -0.36
CA THR A 193 -29.08 19.26 -1.06
C THR A 193 -29.51 18.80 -2.45
N ALA A 194 -30.69 19.23 -2.89
CA ALA A 194 -31.19 19.07 -4.25
C ALA A 194 -32.16 20.23 -4.53
N GLU A 195 -32.44 20.54 -5.79
CA GLU A 195 -33.34 21.65 -6.14
C GLU A 195 -34.78 21.45 -5.61
N GLU A 196 -35.23 20.20 -5.59
CA GLU A 196 -36.58 19.82 -5.15
C GLU A 196 -36.71 19.75 -3.62
N LEU A 197 -35.60 19.90 -2.88
CA LEU A 197 -35.60 19.96 -1.42
C LEU A 197 -35.73 21.41 -0.95
N ALA A 198 -36.84 21.73 -0.26
CA ALA A 198 -37.09 23.06 0.29
C ALA A 198 -36.02 23.48 1.31
N THR A 199 -35.47 22.53 2.06
CA THR A 199 -34.33 22.75 2.97
C THR A 199 -33.33 21.59 2.86
N PRO A 200 -32.03 21.86 3.04
CA PRO A 200 -31.02 20.81 3.14
C PRO A 200 -31.38 19.80 4.23
N LEU A 201 -31.18 18.51 3.94
CA LEU A 201 -31.36 17.45 4.93
C LEU A 201 -30.01 17.19 5.61
N THR A 202 -29.99 17.29 6.94
CA THR A 202 -28.78 17.03 7.72
C THR A 202 -29.02 15.88 8.69
N PHE A 203 -28.14 14.88 8.69
CA PHE A 203 -28.23 13.73 9.58
C PHE A 203 -26.85 13.14 9.87
N LYS A 204 -26.78 12.28 10.89
CA LYS A 204 -25.56 11.57 11.28
C LYS A 204 -25.64 10.11 10.86
N LEU A 205 -24.62 9.62 10.16
CA LEU A 205 -24.50 8.19 9.81
C LEU A 205 -23.53 7.51 10.79
N PRO A 206 -24.03 6.68 11.73
CA PRO A 206 -23.16 5.96 12.65
C PRO A 206 -22.40 4.85 11.92
N PHE A 207 -21.15 4.64 12.31
CA PHE A 207 -20.34 3.54 11.81
C PHE A 207 -19.57 2.87 12.96
N ARG A 208 -19.03 1.68 12.72
CA ARG A 208 -18.11 0.99 13.61
C ARG A 208 -16.88 0.56 12.83
N VAL A 209 -15.73 0.64 13.47
CA VAL A 209 -14.45 0.25 12.87
C VAL A 209 -13.91 -0.94 13.66
N ASN A 210 -13.41 -1.93 12.93
CA ASN A 210 -12.70 -3.06 13.50
C ASN A 210 -11.43 -3.24 12.67
N ILE A 211 -10.30 -2.81 13.22
CA ILE A 211 -9.01 -2.91 12.54
C ILE A 211 -8.47 -4.30 12.89
N GLN A 212 -8.64 -5.26 12.00
CA GLN A 212 -8.03 -6.57 12.20
C GLN A 212 -6.56 -6.49 11.81
N PRO A 213 -5.62 -6.90 12.68
CA PRO A 213 -4.26 -7.15 12.23
C PRO A 213 -4.28 -8.38 11.33
N GLU A 214 -3.83 -8.25 10.09
CA GLU A 214 -3.57 -9.41 9.23
C GLU A 214 -2.49 -10.27 9.91
N ASN A 215 -2.78 -11.57 10.07
CA ASN A 215 -1.91 -12.57 10.70
C ASN A 215 -0.79 -13.03 9.76
#